data_AF-A0AAN6LCK0-F1
#
_entry.id   AF-A0AAN6LCK0-F1
#
_cell.length_a   1.000
_cell.length_b   1.000
_cell.length_c   1.000
_cell.angle_alpha   90.00
_cell.angle_beta   90.00
_cell.angle_gamma   90.00
#
_symmetry.space_group_name_H-M   'P 1'
#
loop_
_entity.id
_entity.type
_entity.pdbx_description
1 polymer ?
#
loop_
_entity_poly.entity_id
_entity_poly.type
_entity_poly.pdbx_seq_one_letter_code
_entity_poly.pdbx_strand_id
1 'polypeptide(L)'
;MGGVRRKAARSDESDFSQDSGVAMSTAGEIPIEKWLAAKDKFRATATGVPMPFPFQTGQSPSELHDIYDLHVQPLLRSTLVDYGVSPSIARLEYRYPRHHESAGINTLDITTANESPDAWRAAANAVLGLFWQHGAKATFPTLQVEIRNPDKMYCDVSRPLPDDPKLLDILTGIQQEVRNFVMTEMGRIWTSIAYHQRVNRFSGTGSPTIIVFCTPGSRFNFDRAEERLVEMLANVPIEIQLEILPGEIISGHGGGPPTFLEDITAKPLNGASVGIADKPNEAGTLGGWAFLNLPDRRQVKCALTCYHVIRSADTSVTQRTDSGGILLGASLDQVHVEYPAAYDAKFTRRQLQKNTQNQHNQNQLQLLNTLLATPSIGKVILASGYRMKHDQRLNLQQRLDWALIETPDTFTANKPPPRSLLVGSRIPLPHEPTYQQNEDSKVRQFGAFKKGDWVVKIGRTSGPTAGEINRIQRDINWAHLGTTSSEWEIIPHHNGDFAEPGDSGSIIMNARGEMIGLLFAVDPQASRWDFGFFTPIQLIQEDIKRLTNGGFLSLD
;
A
#
# COMPACT_ATOMS: atom_id res chain seq x y z
N MET A 1 -9.40 28.95 16.42
CA MET A 1 -8.92 27.63 16.88
C MET A 1 -8.62 26.84 15.62
N GLY A 2 -7.39 26.97 15.12
CA GLY A 2 -6.90 26.33 13.89
C GLY A 2 -5.87 25.24 14.18
N GLY A 3 -5.12 24.84 13.16
CA GLY A 3 -4.25 23.67 13.15
C GLY A 3 -3.43 23.50 14.43
N VAL A 4 -3.49 22.30 14.99
CA VAL A 4 -2.82 21.99 16.26
C VAL A 4 -1.77 20.94 15.98
N ARG A 5 -0.55 21.19 16.46
CA ARG A 5 0.47 20.15 16.50
C ARG A 5 -0.10 18.97 17.27
N ARG A 6 -0.07 17.77 16.70
CA ARG A 6 -0.52 16.60 17.45
C ARG A 6 0.30 16.51 18.74
N LYS A 7 -0.38 16.63 19.89
CA LYS A 7 0.25 16.38 21.19
C LYS A 7 0.78 14.95 21.16
N ALA A 8 2.08 14.78 21.40
CA ALA A 8 2.69 13.47 21.63
C ALA A 8 1.79 12.69 22.60
N ALA A 9 1.72 11.36 22.47
CA ALA A 9 0.79 10.56 23.24
C ALA A 9 0.85 10.97 24.73
N ARG A 10 -0.21 11.65 25.19
CA ARG A 10 -0.40 12.22 26.53
C ARG A 10 0.82 12.95 27.13
N SER A 11 1.26 14.04 26.51
CA SER A 11 2.00 15.09 27.22
C SER A 11 1.13 16.35 27.35
N ASP A 12 0.91 16.80 28.59
CA ASP A 12 0.66 18.21 28.86
C ASP A 12 1.90 19.02 28.43
N GLU A 13 1.66 20.29 28.12
CA GLU A 13 2.54 21.17 27.35
C GLU A 13 4.00 21.25 27.84
N SER A 14 4.90 21.46 26.87
CA SER A 14 6.26 22.02 26.96
C SER A 14 7.51 21.15 27.11
N ASP A 15 7.43 19.82 27.28
CA ASP A 15 8.64 18.99 27.33
C ASP A 15 8.76 18.00 26.16
N PHE A 16 9.53 18.40 25.15
CA PHE A 16 10.19 17.44 24.27
C PHE A 16 11.18 16.62 25.09
N SER A 17 10.87 15.36 25.38
CA SER A 17 11.69 14.58 26.30
C SER A 17 13.08 14.32 25.71
N GLN A 18 14.13 14.63 26.49
CA GLN A 18 15.47 14.10 26.28
C GLN A 18 15.52 12.55 26.42
N ASP A 19 14.43 11.94 26.89
CA ASP A 19 14.35 10.56 27.37
C ASP A 19 13.65 9.55 26.44
N SER A 20 13.24 9.93 25.23
CA SER A 20 12.97 8.95 24.15
C SER A 20 14.22 8.17 23.72
N GLY A 21 15.37 8.43 24.37
CA GLY A 21 16.69 7.91 23.99
C GLY A 21 17.28 8.59 22.77
N VAL A 22 16.54 9.50 22.16
CA VAL A 22 16.84 10.14 20.89
C VAL A 22 16.96 11.64 21.12
N ALA A 23 18.13 12.09 21.56
CA ALA A 23 18.40 13.52 21.69
C ALA A 23 18.19 14.22 20.33
N MET A 24 17.22 15.13 20.27
CA MET A 24 17.06 16.07 19.18
C MET A 24 18.06 17.21 19.38
N SER A 25 19.08 17.29 18.52
CA SER A 25 19.81 18.56 18.39
C SER A 25 18.85 19.55 17.72
N THR A 26 18.47 20.62 18.40
CA THR A 26 17.49 21.63 17.97
C THR A 26 17.94 22.49 16.78
N ALA A 27 18.94 22.05 16.01
CA ALA A 27 19.52 22.83 14.91
C ALA A 27 20.02 22.00 13.71
N GLY A 28 19.59 20.74 13.52
CA GLY A 28 20.17 19.86 12.50
C GLY A 28 19.18 18.98 11.76
N GLU A 29 19.53 18.61 10.53
CA GLU A 29 18.80 17.60 9.76
C GLU A 29 18.92 16.22 10.42
N ILE A 30 17.78 15.62 10.75
CA ILE A 30 17.70 14.26 11.33
C ILE A 30 16.94 13.33 10.40
N PRO A 31 17.18 11.99 10.45
CA PRO A 31 16.37 11.02 9.72
C PRO A 31 14.90 11.06 10.15
N ILE A 32 13.98 10.81 9.21
CA ILE A 32 12.53 10.80 9.48
C ILE A 32 12.12 9.79 10.55
N GLU A 33 12.77 8.63 10.62
CA GLU A 33 12.52 7.62 11.65
C GLU A 33 12.94 8.12 13.04
N LYS A 34 14.04 8.88 13.09
CA LYS A 34 14.54 9.51 14.32
C LYS A 34 13.58 10.60 14.79
N TRP A 35 13.04 11.40 13.86
CA TRP A 35 12.02 12.41 14.15
C TRP A 35 10.75 11.78 14.72
N LEU A 36 10.24 10.72 14.09
CA LEU A 36 9.04 10.02 14.55
C LEU A 36 9.26 9.37 15.93
N ALA A 37 10.38 8.66 16.12
CA ALA A 37 10.72 8.02 17.38
C ALA A 37 10.82 9.03 18.53
N ALA A 38 11.37 10.22 18.29
CA ALA A 38 11.51 11.25 19.31
C ALA A 38 10.17 11.76 19.86
N LYS A 39 9.07 11.59 19.11
CA LYS A 39 7.72 11.98 19.51
C LYS A 39 6.95 10.91 20.30
N ASP A 40 7.50 9.71 20.43
CA ASP A 40 6.86 8.61 21.16
C ASP A 40 7.69 8.22 22.38
N LYS A 41 7.43 8.90 23.51
CA LYS A 41 8.10 8.63 24.79
C LYS A 41 7.77 7.24 25.37
N PHE A 42 6.74 6.56 24.87
CA PHE A 42 6.31 5.25 25.38
C PHE A 42 6.92 4.09 24.58
N ARG A 43 8.05 4.35 23.93
CA ARG A 43 8.92 3.35 23.29
C ARG A 43 10.37 3.76 23.52
N ALA A 44 11.19 2.82 23.97
CA ALA A 44 12.62 3.03 24.15
C ALA A 44 13.40 1.83 23.65
N THR A 45 14.48 2.08 22.92
CA THR A 45 15.38 1.05 22.42
C THR A 45 16.77 1.19 23.02
N ALA A 46 17.42 0.06 23.27
CA ALA A 46 18.81 0.03 23.74
C ALA A 46 19.76 0.72 22.74
N THR A 47 19.65 0.32 21.47
CA THR A 47 20.42 0.82 20.32
C THR A 47 19.48 1.23 19.19
N GLY A 48 19.91 2.16 18.33
CA GLY A 48 19.11 2.60 17.18
C GLY A 48 17.83 3.34 17.56
N VAL A 49 16.81 3.23 16.70
CA VAL A 49 15.46 3.78 16.91
C VAL A 49 14.44 2.64 16.88
N PRO A 50 13.29 2.78 17.58
CA PRO A 50 12.18 1.84 17.45
C PRO A 50 11.69 1.77 16.01
N MET A 51 11.39 0.56 15.52
CA MET A 51 10.80 0.40 14.19
C MET A 51 9.44 1.11 14.12
N PRO A 52 9.21 2.01 13.15
CA PRO A 52 7.91 2.67 12.98
C PRO A 52 6.78 1.65 12.85
N PHE A 53 5.65 1.92 13.49
CA PHE A 53 4.42 1.15 13.25
C PHE A 53 3.74 1.70 11.98
N PRO A 54 3.23 0.84 11.07
CA PRO A 54 3.12 -0.62 11.14
C PRO A 54 4.42 -1.38 10.76
N PHE A 55 4.60 -2.55 11.35
CA PHE A 55 5.65 -3.51 10.98
C PHE A 55 5.13 -4.95 11.02
N GLN A 56 5.85 -5.87 10.38
CA GLN A 56 5.61 -7.31 10.43
C GLN A 56 6.65 -8.00 11.32
N THR A 57 6.32 -9.21 11.75
CA THR A 57 7.14 -10.04 12.62
C THR A 57 7.37 -11.40 11.97
N GLY A 58 8.62 -11.82 11.91
CA GLY A 58 9.08 -13.14 11.53
C GLY A 58 9.79 -13.83 12.70
N GLN A 59 10.26 -15.04 12.44
CA GLN A 59 10.97 -15.84 13.42
C GLN A 59 12.44 -15.41 13.50
N SER A 60 12.94 -15.12 14.70
CA SER A 60 14.38 -14.95 14.92
C SER A 60 15.13 -16.29 14.82
N PRO A 61 16.42 -16.29 14.46
CA PRO A 61 17.24 -17.51 14.38
C PRO A 61 17.20 -18.34 15.67
N SER A 62 17.28 -19.67 15.55
CA SER A 62 17.24 -20.60 16.69
C SER A 62 18.39 -20.38 17.66
N GLU A 63 19.59 -20.07 17.15
CA GLU A 63 20.76 -19.81 17.98
C GLU A 63 20.57 -18.59 18.89
N LEU A 64 19.79 -17.60 18.44
CA LEU A 64 19.45 -16.44 19.25
C LEU A 64 18.38 -16.77 20.30
N HIS A 65 17.43 -17.65 19.96
CA HIS A 65 16.45 -18.18 20.92
C HIS A 65 17.14 -18.98 22.01
N ASP A 66 18.13 -19.82 21.68
CA ASP A 66 18.88 -20.58 22.68
C ASP A 66 19.56 -19.66 23.71
N ILE A 67 20.18 -18.56 23.24
CA ILE A 67 20.77 -17.55 24.14
C ILE A 67 19.68 -16.89 24.99
N TYR A 68 18.56 -16.52 24.38
CA TYR A 68 17.45 -15.89 25.11
C TYR A 68 16.90 -16.80 26.20
N ASP A 69 16.50 -18.02 25.86
CA ASP A 69 15.83 -18.95 26.77
C ASP A 69 16.76 -19.44 27.90
N LEU A 70 18.02 -19.74 27.60
CA LEU A 70 18.97 -20.28 28.59
C LEU A 70 19.58 -19.21 29.50
N HIS A 71 19.74 -17.98 29.02
CA HIS A 71 20.56 -16.99 29.71
C HIS A 71 19.85 -15.67 30.00
N VAL A 72 19.01 -15.16 29.09
CA VAL A 72 18.40 -13.84 29.24
C VAL A 72 17.06 -13.93 29.97
N GLN A 73 16.17 -14.83 29.53
CA GLN A 73 14.82 -14.99 30.08
C GLN A 73 14.81 -15.23 31.60
N PRO A 74 15.71 -16.05 32.20
CA PRO A 74 15.73 -16.25 33.66
C PRO A 74 16.08 -14.98 34.45
N LEU A 75 16.88 -14.08 33.88
CA LEU A 75 17.35 -12.85 34.53
C LEU A 75 16.52 -11.62 34.18
N LEU A 76 15.72 -11.70 33.12
CA LEU A 76 15.00 -10.57 32.51
C LEU A 76 14.18 -9.79 33.54
N ARG A 77 13.40 -10.49 34.37
CA ARG A 77 12.49 -9.84 35.33
C ARG A 77 13.27 -9.09 36.42
N SER A 78 14.30 -9.71 37.01
CA SER A 78 15.11 -9.05 38.02
C SER A 78 15.82 -7.83 37.45
N THR A 79 16.43 -7.96 36.25
CA THR A 79 17.11 -6.85 35.59
C THR A 79 16.17 -5.68 35.33
N LEU A 80 14.94 -5.91 34.87
CA LEU A 80 13.99 -4.83 34.60
C LEU A 80 13.47 -4.15 35.88
N VAL A 81 13.27 -4.92 36.95
CA VAL A 81 12.81 -4.39 38.25
C VAL A 81 13.82 -3.43 38.87
N ASP A 82 15.13 -3.66 38.67
CA ASP A 82 16.19 -2.73 39.12
C ASP A 82 16.06 -1.32 38.52
N TYR A 83 15.37 -1.19 37.39
CA TYR A 83 15.05 0.07 36.73
C TYR A 83 13.58 0.49 36.91
N GLY A 84 12.84 -0.15 37.82
CA GLY A 84 11.42 0.15 38.04
C GLY A 84 10.47 -0.30 36.92
N VAL A 85 10.94 -1.16 36.01
CA VAL A 85 10.12 -1.67 34.89
C VAL A 85 9.51 -3.02 35.27
N SER A 86 8.18 -3.10 35.19
CA SER A 86 7.41 -4.33 35.40
C SER A 86 6.96 -4.90 34.05
N PRO A 87 7.64 -5.92 33.50
CA PRO A 87 7.28 -6.48 32.21
C PRO A 87 5.97 -7.27 32.28
N SER A 88 5.10 -7.11 31.27
CA SER A 88 3.92 -7.94 31.07
C SER A 88 4.18 -9.12 30.13
N ILE A 89 4.83 -8.86 28.99
CA ILE A 89 5.14 -9.85 27.96
C ILE A 89 6.52 -9.51 27.38
N ALA A 90 7.35 -10.53 27.15
CA ALA A 90 8.60 -10.42 26.42
C ALA A 90 8.62 -11.41 25.24
N ARG A 91 8.97 -10.93 24.04
CA ARG A 91 9.01 -11.76 22.82
C ARG A 91 10.25 -11.42 21.99
N LEU A 92 11.01 -12.44 21.63
CA LEU A 92 12.10 -12.32 20.68
C LEU A 92 11.58 -12.58 19.27
N GLU A 93 11.61 -11.55 18.43
CA GLU A 93 11.02 -11.59 17.08
C GLU A 93 11.94 -10.91 16.07
N TYR A 94 11.88 -11.33 14.81
CA TYR A 94 12.49 -10.60 13.70
C TYR A 94 11.50 -9.57 13.18
N ARG A 95 11.74 -8.27 13.41
CA ARG A 95 10.80 -7.20 12.99
C ARG A 95 11.25 -6.57 11.70
N TYR A 96 10.34 -6.32 10.78
CA TYR A 96 10.65 -5.65 9.51
C TYR A 96 9.52 -4.73 9.05
N PRO A 97 9.82 -3.63 8.34
CA PRO A 97 8.79 -2.81 7.71
C PRO A 97 7.97 -3.65 6.73
N ARG A 98 6.66 -3.38 6.59
CA ARG A 98 5.81 -4.15 5.67
C ARG A 98 6.43 -4.17 4.27
N HIS A 99 6.45 -5.35 3.64
CA HIS A 99 7.02 -5.60 2.31
C HIS A 99 8.53 -5.39 2.17
N HIS A 100 9.26 -5.16 3.28
CA HIS A 100 10.71 -5.00 3.29
C HIS A 100 11.37 -5.95 4.30
N GLU A 101 11.12 -7.26 4.18
CA GLU A 101 11.65 -8.28 5.10
C GLU A 101 13.17 -8.21 5.26
N SER A 102 13.90 -7.92 4.18
CA SER A 102 15.37 -7.78 4.22
C SER A 102 15.88 -6.60 5.05
N ALA A 103 15.02 -5.63 5.37
CA ALA A 103 15.35 -4.49 6.22
C ALA A 103 15.06 -4.76 7.71
N GLY A 104 14.77 -6.01 8.06
CA GLY A 104 14.41 -6.37 9.43
C GLY A 104 15.56 -6.48 10.42
N ILE A 105 15.19 -6.49 11.69
CA ILE A 105 16.08 -6.51 12.85
C ILE A 105 15.55 -7.46 13.92
N ASN A 106 16.42 -8.30 14.48
CA ASN A 106 16.07 -9.12 15.63
C ASN A 106 15.85 -8.21 16.84
N THR A 107 14.69 -8.34 17.48
CA THR A 107 14.26 -7.46 18.56
C THR A 107 13.68 -8.30 19.69
N LEU A 108 14.23 -8.15 20.89
CA LEU A 108 13.52 -8.54 22.11
C LEU A 108 12.55 -7.41 22.48
N ASP A 109 11.28 -7.66 22.28
CA ASP A 109 10.19 -6.75 22.59
C ASP A 109 9.64 -6.99 23.99
N ILE A 110 9.70 -5.97 24.83
CA ILE A 110 9.27 -6.02 26.22
C ILE A 110 8.11 -5.03 26.36
N THR A 111 6.93 -5.57 26.65
CA THR A 111 5.76 -4.74 26.95
C THR A 111 5.68 -4.46 28.44
N THR A 112 5.22 -3.25 28.78
CA THR A 112 4.94 -2.83 30.16
C THR A 112 3.71 -1.95 30.23
N ALA A 113 3.03 -1.95 31.37
CA ALA A 113 1.97 -1.00 31.71
C ALA A 113 2.51 0.26 32.42
N ASN A 114 3.81 0.33 32.72
CA ASN A 114 4.42 1.51 33.35
C ASN A 114 4.20 2.76 32.49
N GLU A 115 4.05 3.91 33.14
CA GLU A 115 3.85 5.22 32.47
C GLU A 115 5.04 6.19 32.65
N SER A 116 6.07 5.81 33.42
CA SER A 116 7.33 6.58 33.57
C SER A 116 8.42 5.94 32.70
N PRO A 117 8.79 6.56 31.56
CA PRO A 117 9.75 5.98 30.61
C PRO A 117 11.21 6.30 30.89
N ASP A 118 11.51 7.16 31.87
CA ASP A 118 12.82 7.77 32.10
C ASP A 118 13.98 6.74 32.19
N ALA A 119 13.71 5.58 32.82
CA ALA A 119 14.70 4.52 32.99
C ALA A 119 14.69 3.45 31.88
N TRP A 120 13.75 3.50 30.91
CA TRP A 120 13.51 2.39 29.98
C TRP A 120 14.69 2.15 29.04
N ARG A 121 15.37 3.20 28.59
CA ARG A 121 16.57 3.01 27.76
C ARG A 121 17.70 2.35 28.53
N ALA A 122 17.90 2.73 29.79
CA ALA A 122 18.92 2.12 30.64
C ALA A 122 18.58 0.64 30.90
N ALA A 123 17.32 0.34 31.19
CA ALA A 123 16.80 -1.02 31.34
C ALA A 123 16.99 -1.86 30.07
N ALA A 124 16.65 -1.31 28.89
CA ALA A 124 16.85 -1.98 27.61
C ALA A 124 18.33 -2.28 27.34
N ASN A 125 19.24 -1.34 27.66
CA ASN A 125 20.68 -1.54 27.54
C ASN A 125 21.20 -2.62 28.49
N ALA A 126 20.69 -2.69 29.73
CA ALA A 126 21.06 -3.72 30.69
C ALA A 126 20.68 -5.11 30.18
N VAL A 127 19.47 -5.27 29.64
CA VAL A 127 19.01 -6.52 29.03
C VAL A 127 19.82 -6.88 27.77
N LEU A 128 20.13 -5.90 26.92
CA LEU A 128 21.00 -6.12 25.76
C LEU A 128 22.41 -6.54 26.18
N GLY A 129 22.89 -6.02 27.32
CA GLY A 129 24.12 -6.44 27.97
C GLY A 129 24.16 -7.93 28.30
N LEU A 130 23.04 -8.51 28.73
CA LEU A 130 22.93 -9.96 28.98
C LEU A 130 23.19 -10.76 27.69
N PHE A 131 22.55 -10.39 26.58
CA PHE A 131 22.82 -11.03 25.28
C PHE A 131 24.30 -10.94 24.89
N TRP A 132 24.92 -9.77 25.09
CA TRP A 132 26.33 -9.58 24.75
C TRP A 132 27.29 -10.40 25.62
N GLN A 133 27.00 -10.55 26.92
CA GLN A 133 27.77 -11.41 27.83
C GLN A 133 27.75 -12.87 27.39
N HIS A 134 26.69 -13.30 26.71
CA HIS A 134 26.51 -14.65 26.19
C HIS A 134 26.80 -14.78 24.68
N GLY A 135 27.66 -13.89 24.15
CA GLY A 135 28.24 -14.05 22.81
C GLY A 135 27.37 -13.59 21.64
N ALA A 136 26.13 -13.14 21.87
CA ALA A 136 25.22 -12.74 20.81
C ALA A 136 25.77 -11.60 19.92
N LYS A 137 26.62 -10.72 20.46
CA LYS A 137 27.17 -9.57 19.73
C LYS A 137 27.96 -9.96 18.48
N ALA A 138 28.65 -11.10 18.52
CA ALA A 138 29.49 -11.54 17.40
C ALA A 138 28.63 -12.00 16.20
N THR A 139 27.52 -12.69 16.48
CA THR A 139 26.63 -13.28 15.46
C THR A 139 25.48 -12.35 15.09
N PHE A 140 24.97 -11.58 16.05
CA PHE A 140 23.80 -10.71 15.92
C PHE A 140 24.13 -9.28 16.38
N PRO A 141 25.08 -8.59 15.71
CA PRO A 141 25.55 -7.26 16.13
C PRO A 141 24.46 -6.18 16.07
N THR A 142 23.40 -6.43 15.30
CA THR A 142 22.23 -5.55 15.15
C THR A 142 21.08 -5.91 16.09
N LEU A 143 21.24 -6.85 17.02
CA LEU A 143 20.18 -7.17 18.00
C LEU A 143 19.74 -5.92 18.77
N GLN A 144 18.43 -5.75 18.88
CA GLN A 144 17.80 -4.66 19.61
C GLN A 144 17.00 -5.20 20.81
N VAL A 145 16.92 -4.40 21.86
CA VAL A 145 15.92 -4.57 22.94
C VAL A 145 15.03 -3.33 22.92
N GLU A 146 13.73 -3.52 22.83
CA GLU A 146 12.72 -2.47 22.86
C GLU A 146 11.82 -2.66 24.10
N ILE A 147 11.66 -1.60 24.89
CA ILE A 147 10.64 -1.53 25.94
C ILE A 147 9.54 -0.58 25.47
N ARG A 148 8.28 -1.02 25.53
CA ARG A 148 7.13 -0.24 25.07
C ARG A 148 5.90 -0.39 25.95
N ASN A 149 5.08 0.65 26.01
CA ASN A 149 3.73 0.57 26.56
C ASN A 149 2.71 0.57 25.42
N PRO A 150 2.10 -0.59 25.09
CA PRO A 150 1.19 -0.70 23.95
C PRO A 150 -0.07 0.17 24.07
N ASP A 151 -0.50 0.51 25.30
CA ASP A 151 -1.70 1.32 25.54
C ASP A 151 -1.45 2.83 25.38
N LYS A 152 -0.18 3.24 25.39
CA LYS A 152 0.23 4.64 25.35
C LYS A 152 1.11 4.99 24.16
N MET A 153 1.80 4.03 23.56
CA MET A 153 2.64 4.27 22.39
C MET A 153 1.83 4.78 21.19
N TYR A 154 2.50 5.50 20.30
CA TYR A 154 1.92 5.92 19.03
C TYR A 154 1.64 4.70 18.15
N CYS A 155 0.37 4.47 17.85
CA CYS A 155 -0.10 3.31 17.08
C CYS A 155 -1.35 3.62 16.25
N ASP A 156 -1.46 4.87 15.82
CA ASP A 156 -2.61 5.35 15.05
C ASP A 156 -2.66 4.73 13.66
N VAL A 157 -3.89 4.52 13.21
CA VAL A 157 -4.22 4.02 11.89
C VAL A 157 -5.08 5.02 11.15
N SER A 158 -4.91 5.06 9.84
CA SER A 158 -5.69 5.90 8.95
C SER A 158 -7.05 5.27 8.66
N ARG A 159 -8.10 6.09 8.63
CA ARG A 159 -9.46 5.77 8.17
C ARG A 159 -9.93 6.82 7.16
N PRO A 160 -10.96 6.52 6.35
CA PRO A 160 -11.62 7.54 5.52
C PRO A 160 -12.05 8.74 6.36
N LEU A 161 -11.95 9.94 5.78
CA LEU A 161 -12.52 11.13 6.38
C LEU A 161 -14.03 10.97 6.56
N PRO A 162 -14.63 11.54 7.62
CA PRO A 162 -16.08 11.51 7.78
C PRO A 162 -16.78 12.31 6.67
N ASP A 163 -18.06 12.01 6.45
CA ASP A 163 -18.91 12.76 5.52
C ASP A 163 -19.41 14.07 6.15
N ASP A 164 -18.47 14.96 6.46
CA ASP A 164 -18.74 16.30 7.00
C ASP A 164 -18.44 17.35 5.92
N PRO A 165 -19.46 17.96 5.30
CA PRO A 165 -19.28 18.96 4.26
C PRO A 165 -18.38 20.13 4.67
N LYS A 166 -18.50 20.60 5.93
CA LYS A 166 -17.71 21.73 6.43
C LYS A 166 -16.23 21.35 6.53
N LEU A 167 -15.94 20.16 7.06
CA LEU A 167 -14.57 19.62 7.10
C LEU A 167 -13.99 19.49 5.69
N LEU A 168 -14.75 18.89 4.78
CA LEU A 168 -14.30 18.62 3.42
C LEU A 168 -14.07 19.91 2.61
N ASP A 169 -14.92 20.91 2.76
CA ASP A 169 -14.76 22.22 2.11
C ASP A 169 -13.48 22.91 2.59
N ILE A 170 -13.22 22.87 3.92
CA ILE A 170 -12.02 23.46 4.51
C ILE A 170 -10.76 22.76 4.02
N LEU A 171 -10.71 21.42 4.12
CA LEU A 171 -9.55 20.64 3.68
C LEU A 171 -9.29 20.80 2.18
N THR A 172 -10.34 20.90 1.38
CA THR A 172 -10.22 21.17 -0.06
C THR A 172 -9.69 22.58 -0.32
N GLY A 173 -10.12 23.58 0.46
CA GLY A 173 -9.66 24.96 0.34
C GLY A 173 -8.17 25.16 0.63
N ILE A 174 -7.58 24.36 1.53
CA ILE A 174 -6.16 24.48 1.92
C ILE A 174 -5.21 23.57 1.14
N GLN A 175 -5.72 22.62 0.36
CA GLN A 175 -4.91 21.59 -0.32
C GLN A 175 -3.77 22.17 -1.16
N GLN A 176 -4.08 23.18 -1.99
CA GLN A 176 -3.08 23.77 -2.89
C GLN A 176 -1.98 24.51 -2.12
N GLU A 177 -2.31 25.17 -1.02
CA GLU A 177 -1.36 25.90 -0.20
C GLU A 177 -0.40 24.94 0.51
N VAL A 178 -0.94 23.88 1.13
CA VAL A 178 -0.16 22.81 1.76
C VAL A 178 0.75 22.13 0.74
N ARG A 179 0.23 21.79 -0.44
CA ARG A 179 1.01 21.21 -1.54
C ARG A 179 2.16 22.11 -1.97
N ASN A 180 1.89 23.39 -2.22
CA ASN A 180 2.91 24.35 -2.66
C ASN A 180 4.03 24.50 -1.62
N PHE A 181 3.67 24.52 -0.34
CA PHE A 181 4.66 24.54 0.75
C PHE A 181 5.51 23.27 0.73
N VAL A 182 4.89 22.08 0.76
CA VAL A 182 5.62 20.81 0.82
C VAL A 182 6.53 20.64 -0.40
N MET A 183 6.05 20.99 -1.60
CA MET A 183 6.86 20.93 -2.82
C MET A 183 8.06 21.88 -2.78
N THR A 184 7.90 23.06 -2.21
CA THR A 184 8.93 24.11 -2.18
C THR A 184 9.97 23.85 -1.10
N GLU A 185 9.51 23.51 0.11
CA GLU A 185 10.35 23.39 1.31
C GLU A 185 10.89 21.96 1.48
N MET A 186 10.09 20.94 1.12
CA MET A 186 10.40 19.52 1.32
C MET A 186 10.56 18.76 0.00
N GLY A 187 10.72 19.46 -1.13
CA GLY A 187 10.61 18.92 -2.49
C GLY A 187 11.46 17.69 -2.81
N ARG A 188 12.59 17.51 -2.12
CA ARG A 188 13.51 16.36 -2.34
C ARG A 188 13.16 15.10 -1.55
N ILE A 189 12.32 15.22 -0.53
CA ILE A 189 12.13 14.14 0.46
C ILE A 189 10.68 13.68 0.57
N TRP A 190 9.70 14.49 0.15
CA TRP A 190 8.31 14.10 0.27
C TRP A 190 7.92 13.07 -0.78
N THR A 191 7.05 12.14 -0.40
CA THR A 191 6.50 11.10 -1.28
C THR A 191 5.02 11.29 -1.52
N SER A 192 4.26 11.75 -0.52
CA SER A 192 2.83 12.04 -0.69
C SER A 192 2.26 12.93 0.42
N ILE A 193 1.09 13.53 0.16
CA ILE A 193 0.31 14.30 1.14
C ILE A 193 -1.09 13.68 1.20
N ALA A 194 -1.47 13.18 2.38
CA ALA A 194 -2.74 12.49 2.60
C ALA A 194 -3.63 13.22 3.60
N TYR A 195 -4.94 12.97 3.50
CA TYR A 195 -5.97 13.60 4.32
C TYR A 195 -6.86 12.51 4.89
N HIS A 196 -6.64 12.15 6.15
CA HIS A 196 -7.28 10.97 6.77
C HIS A 196 -7.94 11.34 8.09
N GLN A 197 -8.83 10.47 8.54
CA GLN A 197 -9.20 10.41 9.96
C GLN A 197 -8.18 9.51 10.67
N ARG A 198 -7.29 10.08 11.49
CA ARG A 198 -6.35 9.29 12.30
C ARG A 198 -7.03 8.85 13.58
N VAL A 199 -6.99 7.54 13.84
CA VAL A 199 -7.63 6.92 15.01
C VAL A 199 -6.58 6.09 15.73
N ASN A 200 -6.45 6.25 17.05
CA ASN A 200 -5.68 5.31 17.85
C ASN A 200 -6.32 3.92 17.70
N ARG A 201 -5.54 2.91 17.31
CA ARG A 201 -6.06 1.59 16.94
C ARG A 201 -6.86 0.88 18.03
N PHE A 202 -6.68 1.27 19.29
CA PHE A 202 -7.37 0.72 20.46
C PHE A 202 -8.56 1.57 20.92
N SER A 203 -8.71 2.78 20.38
CA SER A 203 -9.81 3.71 20.70
C SER A 203 -10.69 3.98 19.46
N GLY A 204 -11.89 4.51 19.68
CA GLY A 204 -12.86 4.75 18.60
C GLY A 204 -12.84 6.17 18.01
N THR A 205 -12.37 7.16 18.76
CA THR A 205 -12.41 8.57 18.36
C THR A 205 -11.20 8.93 17.51
N GLY A 206 -11.44 9.50 16.33
CA GLY A 206 -10.38 10.00 15.47
C GLY A 206 -10.32 11.52 15.40
N SER A 207 -9.27 12.00 14.74
CA SER A 207 -9.12 13.41 14.36
C SER A 207 -8.83 13.52 12.86
N PRO A 208 -9.36 14.53 12.17
CA PRO A 208 -8.92 14.87 10.82
C PRO A 208 -7.45 15.28 10.84
N THR A 209 -6.64 14.67 9.97
CA THR A 209 -5.19 14.85 9.96
C THR A 209 -4.68 15.00 8.54
N ILE A 210 -3.80 15.99 8.35
CA ILE A 210 -2.95 16.11 7.18
C ILE A 210 -1.66 15.33 7.47
N ILE A 211 -1.29 14.43 6.58
CA ILE A 211 -0.09 13.59 6.73
C ILE A 211 0.85 13.89 5.57
N VAL A 212 2.04 14.37 5.88
CA VAL A 212 3.13 14.53 4.91
C VAL A 212 4.05 13.31 5.01
N PHE A 213 4.01 12.45 4.02
CA PHE A 213 4.90 11.30 3.93
C PHE A 213 6.22 11.69 3.30
N CYS A 214 7.32 11.18 3.87
CA CYS A 214 8.68 11.39 3.39
C CYS A 214 9.37 10.06 3.11
N THR A 215 10.28 10.04 2.14
CA THR A 215 11.08 8.87 1.80
C THR A 215 11.79 8.34 3.05
N PRO A 216 11.66 7.05 3.37
CA PRO A 216 12.40 6.45 4.49
C PRO A 216 13.90 6.76 4.44
N GLY A 217 14.51 7.05 5.58
CA GLY A 217 15.92 7.43 5.72
C GLY A 217 16.25 8.88 5.30
N SER A 218 15.31 9.63 4.73
CA SER A 218 15.53 11.05 4.38
C SER A 218 15.82 11.89 5.60
N ARG A 219 16.72 12.88 5.45
CA ARG A 219 17.13 13.79 6.51
C ARG A 219 16.59 15.19 6.24
N PHE A 220 16.02 15.83 7.25
CA PHE A 220 15.47 17.18 7.14
C PHE A 220 15.33 17.86 8.49
N ASN A 221 15.12 19.18 8.48
CA ASN A 221 14.66 19.91 9.66
C ASN A 221 13.13 19.81 9.80
N PHE A 222 12.67 18.64 10.26
CA PHE A 222 11.25 18.34 10.38
C PHE A 222 10.53 19.20 11.42
N ASP A 223 11.23 19.68 12.44
CA ASP A 223 10.68 20.57 13.46
C ASP A 223 10.29 21.92 12.85
N ARG A 224 11.21 22.55 12.12
CA ARG A 224 10.92 23.80 11.39
C ARG A 224 9.84 23.63 10.32
N ALA A 225 9.80 22.49 9.62
CA ALA A 225 8.75 22.22 8.64
C ALA A 225 7.38 22.08 9.31
N GLU A 226 7.30 21.35 10.41
CA GLU A 226 6.07 21.17 11.19
C GLU A 226 5.58 22.51 11.76
N GLU A 227 6.45 23.32 12.35
CA GLU A 227 6.11 24.66 12.86
C GLU A 227 5.46 25.54 11.78
N ARG A 228 6.09 25.63 10.60
CA ARG A 228 5.58 26.46 9.50
C ARG A 228 4.26 25.95 8.91
N LEU A 229 4.08 24.63 8.86
CA LEU A 229 2.80 24.04 8.45
C LEU A 229 1.70 24.31 9.50
N VAL A 230 2.03 24.24 10.80
CA VAL A 230 1.08 24.60 11.86
C VAL A 230 0.69 26.08 11.80
N GLU A 231 1.66 26.98 11.57
CA GLU A 231 1.40 28.41 11.36
C GLU A 231 0.45 28.67 10.19
N MET A 232 0.65 27.98 9.06
CA MET A 232 -0.24 28.03 7.90
C MET A 232 -1.67 27.62 8.26
N LEU A 233 -1.82 26.60 9.10
CA LEU A 233 -3.13 26.08 9.50
C LEU A 233 -3.79 26.86 10.65
N ALA A 234 -3.10 27.82 11.27
CA ALA A 234 -3.55 28.50 12.50
C ALA A 234 -4.89 29.25 12.35
N ASN A 235 -5.20 29.72 11.13
CA ASN A 235 -6.42 30.46 10.82
C ASN A 235 -7.60 29.59 10.35
N VAL A 236 -7.40 28.28 10.27
CA VAL A 236 -8.47 27.34 9.88
C VAL A 236 -9.52 27.27 10.99
N PRO A 237 -10.85 27.26 10.70
CA PRO A 237 -11.88 27.34 11.75
C PRO A 237 -12.24 25.99 12.39
N ILE A 238 -11.45 24.95 12.14
CA ILE A 238 -11.59 23.61 12.70
C ILE A 238 -10.22 23.10 13.16
N GLU A 239 -10.22 22.23 14.15
CA GLU A 239 -9.01 21.54 14.58
C GLU A 239 -8.62 20.48 13.54
N ILE A 240 -7.44 20.65 12.96
CA ILE A 240 -6.81 19.69 12.05
C ILE A 240 -5.46 19.35 12.66
N GLN A 241 -5.17 18.05 12.76
CA GLN A 241 -3.86 17.57 13.17
C GLN A 241 -2.90 17.52 11.98
N LEU A 242 -1.61 17.60 12.28
CA LEU A 242 -0.55 17.44 11.31
C LEU A 242 0.40 16.32 11.74
N GLU A 243 0.79 15.47 10.80
CA GLU A 243 1.81 14.44 10.98
C GLU A 243 2.81 14.47 9.83
N ILE A 244 4.09 14.24 10.14
CA ILE A 244 5.15 14.00 9.15
C ILE A 244 5.71 12.60 9.42
N LEU A 245 5.51 11.68 8.49
CA LEU A 245 5.78 10.25 8.66
C LEU A 245 6.71 9.71 7.58
N PRO A 246 7.48 8.64 7.83
CA PRO A 246 8.09 7.87 6.75
C PRO A 246 6.99 7.19 5.92
N GLY A 247 7.16 7.15 4.60
CA GLY A 247 6.22 6.47 3.71
C GLY A 247 6.69 6.50 2.25
N GLU A 248 6.37 5.46 1.51
CA GLU A 248 6.66 5.33 0.09
C GLU A 248 5.45 4.76 -0.64
N ILE A 249 5.21 5.21 -1.87
CA ILE A 249 4.16 4.66 -2.73
C ILE A 249 4.80 3.66 -3.68
N ILE A 250 4.37 2.41 -3.59
CA ILE A 250 4.81 1.38 -4.53
C ILE A 250 3.93 1.47 -5.78
N SER A 251 4.44 2.16 -6.79
CA SER A 251 4.04 1.89 -8.18
C SER A 251 4.47 0.47 -8.50
N GLY A 252 3.62 -0.35 -9.13
CA GLY A 252 3.82 -1.79 -9.35
C GLY A 252 5.03 -2.24 -10.19
N HIS A 253 6.11 -1.46 -10.25
CA HIS A 253 7.44 -1.90 -10.68
C HIS A 253 8.00 -2.89 -9.66
N GLY A 254 7.72 -4.18 -9.87
CA GLY A 254 8.30 -5.26 -9.06
C GLY A 254 7.38 -6.40 -8.66
N GLY A 255 6.17 -6.53 -9.24
CA GLY A 255 5.37 -7.77 -9.28
C GLY A 255 4.96 -8.45 -7.96
N GLY A 256 5.32 -7.90 -6.80
CA GLY A 256 5.17 -8.60 -5.52
C GLY A 256 5.99 -9.90 -5.46
N PRO A 257 5.95 -10.65 -4.34
CA PRO A 257 6.40 -12.04 -4.33
C PRO A 257 5.51 -12.91 -5.25
N PRO A 258 6.01 -14.05 -5.74
CA PRO A 258 5.22 -14.90 -6.63
C PRO A 258 4.06 -15.53 -5.86
N THR A 259 2.89 -15.63 -6.50
CA THR A 259 1.69 -16.21 -5.89
C THR A 259 1.52 -17.67 -6.29
N PHE A 260 1.11 -18.52 -5.34
CA PHE A 260 0.63 -19.86 -5.68
C PHE A 260 -0.78 -19.76 -6.28
N LEU A 261 -0.96 -20.26 -7.50
CA LEU A 261 -2.26 -20.25 -8.17
C LEU A 261 -3.01 -21.54 -7.82
N GLU A 262 -3.91 -21.47 -6.86
CA GLU A 262 -4.63 -22.65 -6.32
C GLU A 262 -5.58 -23.26 -7.37
N ASP A 263 -6.40 -22.43 -8.02
CA ASP A 263 -7.40 -22.86 -9.00
C ASP A 263 -7.12 -22.28 -10.39
N ILE A 264 -6.14 -22.83 -11.11
CA ILE A 264 -5.84 -22.41 -12.48
C ILE A 264 -6.99 -22.84 -13.40
N THR A 265 -7.42 -21.93 -14.26
CA THR A 265 -8.47 -22.18 -15.26
C THR A 265 -7.91 -22.17 -16.68
N ALA A 266 -8.55 -22.88 -17.60
CA ALA A 266 -8.13 -22.93 -19.00
C ALA A 266 -8.22 -21.57 -19.73
N LYS A 267 -9.14 -20.71 -19.30
CA LYS A 267 -9.21 -19.30 -19.70
C LYS A 267 -9.06 -18.43 -18.46
N PRO A 268 -8.36 -17.29 -18.55
CA PRO A 268 -8.21 -16.39 -17.41
C PRO A 268 -9.56 -15.88 -16.91
N LEU A 269 -9.62 -15.56 -15.61
CA LEU A 269 -10.74 -14.91 -14.93
C LEU A 269 -10.35 -13.48 -14.49
N ASN A 270 -11.31 -12.68 -14.02
CA ASN A 270 -11.00 -11.43 -13.31
C ASN A 270 -10.04 -11.74 -12.14
N GLY A 271 -8.97 -10.97 -11.98
CA GLY A 271 -7.97 -11.25 -10.94
C GLY A 271 -6.84 -12.19 -11.40
N ALA A 272 -6.89 -12.73 -12.62
CA ALA A 272 -5.89 -13.70 -13.08
C ALA A 272 -4.47 -13.12 -13.17
N SER A 273 -3.48 -14.00 -12.99
CA SER A 273 -2.06 -13.69 -13.15
C SER A 273 -1.69 -13.44 -14.62
N VAL A 274 -1.24 -12.23 -14.94
CA VAL A 274 -0.73 -11.89 -16.28
C VAL A 274 0.60 -11.17 -16.22
N GLY A 275 1.37 -11.32 -17.29
CA GLY A 275 2.68 -10.69 -17.45
C GLY A 275 3.11 -10.75 -18.90
N ILE A 276 4.39 -10.48 -19.14
CA ILE A 276 4.99 -10.51 -20.47
C ILE A 276 6.25 -11.38 -20.45
N ALA A 277 6.54 -12.04 -21.57
CA ALA A 277 7.66 -12.98 -21.68
C ALA A 277 9.01 -12.35 -21.27
N ASP A 278 9.21 -11.09 -21.62
CA ASP A 278 10.45 -10.33 -21.38
C ASP A 278 10.69 -10.03 -19.88
N LYS A 279 9.67 -10.20 -19.05
CA LYS A 279 9.71 -9.95 -17.60
C LYS A 279 9.25 -11.17 -16.82
N PRO A 280 10.01 -12.28 -16.86
CA PRO A 280 9.56 -13.55 -16.33
C PRO A 280 9.54 -13.63 -14.79
N ASN A 281 9.89 -12.53 -14.12
CA ASN A 281 9.94 -12.37 -12.67
C ASN A 281 8.97 -11.28 -12.17
N GLU A 282 8.09 -10.76 -13.04
CA GLU A 282 7.05 -9.81 -12.68
C GLU A 282 5.69 -10.41 -13.05
N ALA A 283 4.66 -10.04 -12.30
CA ALA A 283 3.29 -10.36 -12.63
C ALA A 283 2.35 -9.26 -12.13
N GLY A 284 1.22 -9.10 -12.81
CA GLY A 284 0.13 -8.24 -12.42
C GLY A 284 -1.21 -8.94 -12.52
N THR A 285 -2.28 -8.15 -12.45
CA THR A 285 -3.66 -8.62 -12.54
C THR A 285 -4.25 -8.37 -13.92
N LEU A 286 -4.92 -9.38 -14.48
CA LEU A 286 -5.90 -9.19 -15.54
C LEU A 286 -7.19 -8.65 -14.92
N GLY A 287 -7.52 -7.41 -15.25
CA GLY A 287 -8.68 -6.74 -14.67
C GLY A 287 -9.98 -7.38 -15.13
N GLY A 288 -10.18 -7.45 -16.44
CA GLY A 288 -11.43 -7.90 -17.03
C GLY A 288 -11.50 -7.64 -18.52
N TRP A 289 -12.68 -7.78 -19.11
CA TRP A 289 -12.90 -7.64 -20.55
C TRP A 289 -13.82 -6.47 -20.88
N ALA A 290 -13.61 -5.87 -22.04
CA ALA A 290 -14.47 -4.84 -22.61
C ALA A 290 -14.37 -4.87 -24.14
N PHE A 291 -15.43 -4.46 -24.81
CA PHE A 291 -15.40 -4.18 -26.24
C PHE A 291 -14.84 -2.78 -26.46
N LEU A 292 -13.83 -2.65 -27.32
CA LEU A 292 -13.41 -1.37 -27.87
C LEU A 292 -14.20 -1.10 -29.15
N ASN A 293 -15.10 -0.12 -29.09
CA ASN A 293 -15.91 0.32 -30.21
C ASN A 293 -15.18 1.48 -30.91
N LEU A 294 -14.78 1.29 -32.16
CA LEU A 294 -14.06 2.29 -32.96
C LEU A 294 -15.01 3.12 -33.82
N PRO A 295 -14.63 4.36 -34.20
CA PRO A 295 -15.48 5.23 -35.03
C PRO A 295 -15.87 4.63 -36.39
N ASP A 296 -15.06 3.72 -36.93
CA ASP A 296 -15.30 3.01 -38.18
C ASP A 296 -16.24 1.80 -38.03
N ARG A 297 -16.93 1.69 -36.89
CA ARG A 297 -17.84 0.59 -36.51
C ARG A 297 -17.18 -0.76 -36.29
N ARG A 298 -15.84 -0.83 -36.28
CA ARG A 298 -15.17 -2.04 -35.81
C ARG A 298 -15.31 -2.16 -34.30
N GLN A 299 -15.56 -3.38 -33.83
CA GLN A 299 -15.60 -3.71 -32.42
C GLN A 299 -14.50 -4.74 -32.13
N VAL A 300 -13.63 -4.44 -31.17
CA VAL A 300 -12.49 -5.29 -30.81
C VAL A 300 -12.68 -5.84 -29.40
N LYS A 301 -12.60 -7.16 -29.26
CA LYS A 301 -12.65 -7.85 -27.96
C LYS A 301 -11.34 -7.64 -27.21
N CYS A 302 -11.41 -6.86 -26.12
CA CYS A 302 -10.23 -6.50 -25.35
C CYS A 302 -10.29 -7.05 -23.93
N ALA A 303 -9.13 -7.31 -23.34
CA ALA A 303 -8.94 -7.34 -21.90
C ALA A 303 -8.23 -6.08 -21.42
N LEU A 304 -8.48 -5.69 -20.17
CA LEU A 304 -7.95 -4.50 -19.51
C LEU A 304 -6.97 -4.91 -18.40
N THR A 305 -5.85 -4.21 -18.33
CA THR A 305 -4.88 -4.25 -17.22
C THR A 305 -4.17 -2.89 -17.14
N CYS A 306 -3.20 -2.74 -16.23
CA CYS A 306 -2.35 -1.56 -16.17
C CYS A 306 -1.27 -1.58 -17.25
N TYR A 307 -0.86 -0.41 -17.72
CA TYR A 307 0.26 -0.29 -18.65
C TYR A 307 1.55 -0.81 -18.01
N HIS A 308 1.86 -0.47 -16.77
CA HIS A 308 3.11 -0.92 -16.14
C HIS A 308 3.22 -2.45 -16.01
N VAL A 309 2.10 -3.17 -15.96
CA VAL A 309 2.05 -4.64 -15.93
C VAL A 309 2.50 -5.24 -17.26
N ILE A 310 2.23 -4.56 -18.38
CA ILE A 310 2.60 -4.97 -19.74
C ILE A 310 3.72 -4.11 -20.34
N ARG A 311 4.36 -3.26 -19.53
CA ARG A 311 5.42 -2.36 -19.97
C ARG A 311 6.63 -3.19 -20.39
N SER A 312 7.08 -2.97 -21.63
CA SER A 312 8.24 -3.67 -22.20
C SER A 312 9.50 -3.54 -21.32
N ALA A 313 10.37 -4.55 -21.39
CA ALA A 313 11.71 -4.47 -20.83
C ALA A 313 12.69 -3.70 -21.75
N ASP A 314 12.34 -3.52 -23.03
CA ASP A 314 13.17 -2.79 -24.00
C ASP A 314 13.08 -1.28 -23.74
N THR A 315 14.21 -0.70 -23.33
CA THR A 315 14.31 0.72 -23.01
C THR A 315 13.95 1.61 -24.21
N SER A 316 14.26 1.20 -25.43
CA SER A 316 13.92 1.95 -26.64
C SER A 316 12.41 2.02 -26.88
N VAL A 317 11.68 0.94 -26.57
CA VAL A 317 10.20 0.89 -26.63
C VAL A 317 9.62 1.76 -25.51
N THR A 318 10.14 1.63 -24.30
CA THR A 318 9.61 2.38 -23.13
C THR A 318 9.82 3.88 -23.24
N GLN A 319 10.91 4.36 -23.84
CA GLN A 319 11.12 5.80 -24.09
C GLN A 319 9.98 6.43 -24.91
N ARG A 320 9.39 5.67 -25.83
CA ARG A 320 8.24 6.11 -26.64
C ARG A 320 6.92 5.90 -25.91
N THR A 321 6.75 4.73 -25.31
CA THR A 321 5.45 4.28 -24.77
C THR A 321 5.15 4.79 -23.36
N ASP A 322 6.15 5.14 -22.56
CA ASP A 322 5.94 5.67 -21.20
C ASP A 322 5.25 7.04 -21.21
N SER A 323 5.58 7.90 -22.17
CA SER A 323 4.96 9.23 -22.29
C SER A 323 3.80 9.25 -23.29
N GLY A 324 3.96 8.53 -24.41
CA GLY A 324 3.04 8.54 -25.54
C GLY A 324 1.95 7.46 -25.50
N GLY A 325 2.11 6.44 -24.66
CA GLY A 325 1.30 5.22 -24.69
C GLY A 325 1.56 4.36 -25.93
N ILE A 326 0.72 3.36 -26.14
CA ILE A 326 0.70 2.53 -27.35
C ILE A 326 -0.52 2.95 -28.18
N LEU A 327 -0.31 3.24 -29.47
CA LEU A 327 -1.35 3.67 -30.39
C LEU A 327 -1.82 2.51 -31.28
N LEU A 328 -3.08 2.58 -31.72
CA LEU A 328 -3.64 1.59 -32.64
C LEU A 328 -2.81 1.50 -33.94
N GLY A 329 -2.42 0.28 -34.30
CA GLY A 329 -1.67 0.01 -35.53
C GLY A 329 -0.16 0.23 -35.44
N ALA A 330 0.38 0.65 -34.29
CA ALA A 330 1.82 0.72 -34.08
C ALA A 330 2.41 -0.70 -33.99
N SER A 331 3.06 -1.17 -35.06
CA SER A 331 3.63 -2.53 -35.12
C SER A 331 4.94 -2.68 -34.35
N LEU A 332 5.65 -1.57 -34.09
CA LEU A 332 6.98 -1.55 -33.46
C LEU A 332 6.95 -1.75 -31.94
N ASP A 333 5.76 -1.76 -31.33
CA ASP A 333 5.57 -1.80 -29.88
C ASP A 333 4.65 -2.97 -29.44
N GLN A 334 4.58 -4.04 -30.26
CA GLN A 334 3.73 -5.19 -29.98
C GLN A 334 4.26 -6.01 -28.79
N VAL A 335 3.54 -5.92 -27.67
CA VAL A 335 3.79 -6.72 -26.48
C VAL A 335 2.76 -7.85 -26.41
N HIS A 336 3.25 -9.08 -26.36
CA HIS A 336 2.41 -10.26 -26.11
C HIS A 336 2.21 -10.45 -24.62
N VAL A 337 0.96 -10.67 -24.23
CA VAL A 337 0.60 -10.90 -22.83
C VAL A 337 0.41 -12.39 -22.61
N GLU A 338 0.94 -12.88 -21.49
CA GLU A 338 0.94 -14.28 -21.09
C GLU A 338 -0.01 -14.54 -19.92
N TYR A 339 -0.66 -15.70 -19.93
CA TYR A 339 -1.41 -16.25 -18.82
C TYR A 339 -1.13 -17.76 -18.65
N PRO A 340 -0.89 -18.23 -17.41
CA PRO A 340 -0.53 -17.40 -16.26
C PRO A 340 0.83 -16.70 -16.50
N ALA A 341 1.13 -15.63 -15.76
CA ALA A 341 2.45 -15.01 -15.83
C ALA A 341 3.53 -16.04 -15.50
N ALA A 342 4.65 -16.01 -16.23
CA ALA A 342 5.75 -16.96 -16.05
C ALA A 342 6.27 -17.00 -14.60
N TYR A 343 6.22 -15.88 -13.89
CA TYR A 343 6.67 -15.76 -12.51
C TYR A 343 5.90 -16.68 -11.56
N ASP A 344 4.57 -16.60 -11.58
CA ASP A 344 3.70 -17.42 -10.73
C ASP A 344 3.57 -18.83 -11.25
N ALA A 345 3.58 -19.02 -12.56
CA ALA A 345 3.55 -20.33 -13.16
C ALA A 345 4.74 -21.19 -12.70
N LYS A 346 5.95 -20.61 -12.65
CA LYS A 346 7.15 -21.28 -12.13
C LYS A 346 7.01 -21.62 -10.65
N PHE A 347 6.53 -20.68 -9.84
CA PHE A 347 6.33 -20.91 -8.41
C PHE A 347 5.26 -21.98 -8.15
N THR A 348 4.12 -21.88 -8.82
CA THR A 348 3.01 -22.81 -8.73
C THR A 348 3.41 -24.21 -9.14
N ARG A 349 4.11 -24.37 -10.26
CA ARG A 349 4.66 -25.66 -10.68
C ARG A 349 5.51 -26.31 -9.58
N ARG A 350 6.41 -25.55 -8.95
CA ARG A 350 7.25 -26.05 -7.85
C ARG A 350 6.43 -26.50 -6.65
N GLN A 351 5.36 -25.78 -6.29
CA GLN A 351 4.50 -26.16 -5.17
C GLN A 351 3.66 -27.40 -5.48
N LEU A 352 3.04 -27.48 -6.66
CA LEU A 352 2.25 -28.64 -7.08
C LEU A 352 3.10 -29.92 -7.13
N GLN A 353 4.37 -29.81 -7.54
CA GLN A 353 5.32 -30.92 -7.58
C GLN A 353 5.74 -31.45 -6.20
N LYS A 354 5.55 -30.69 -5.12
CA LYS A 354 5.87 -31.17 -3.76
C LYS A 354 4.87 -32.21 -3.25
N ASN A 355 3.64 -32.21 -3.77
CA ASN A 355 2.58 -33.13 -3.34
C ASN A 355 1.87 -33.74 -4.56
N THR A 356 2.61 -34.58 -5.29
CA THR A 356 2.13 -35.25 -6.51
C THR A 356 1.15 -36.38 -6.25
N GLN A 357 0.92 -36.78 -4.99
CA GLN A 357 -0.06 -37.81 -4.66
C GLN A 357 -1.51 -37.27 -4.63
N ASN A 358 -1.68 -35.94 -4.58
CA ASN A 358 -2.99 -35.32 -4.66
C ASN A 358 -3.47 -35.23 -6.11
N GLN A 359 -4.60 -35.88 -6.43
CA GLN A 359 -5.19 -35.87 -7.76
C GLN A 359 -5.56 -34.46 -8.26
N HIS A 360 -5.98 -33.57 -7.37
CA HIS A 360 -6.22 -32.17 -7.73
C HIS A 360 -4.93 -31.50 -8.20
N ASN A 361 -3.81 -31.70 -7.49
CA ASN A 361 -2.52 -31.13 -7.88
C ASN A 361 -2.01 -31.69 -9.22
N GLN A 362 -2.25 -32.97 -9.49
CA GLN A 362 -1.91 -33.57 -10.79
C GLN A 362 -2.70 -32.92 -11.93
N ASN A 363 -4.01 -32.73 -11.73
CA ASN A 363 -4.88 -32.07 -12.72
C ASN A 363 -4.45 -30.62 -12.95
N GLN A 364 -4.18 -29.86 -11.88
CA GLN A 364 -3.68 -28.48 -11.97
C GLN A 364 -2.32 -28.41 -12.68
N LEU A 365 -1.41 -29.35 -12.41
CA LEU A 365 -0.09 -29.41 -13.05
C LEU A 365 -0.20 -29.73 -14.55
N GLN A 366 -1.10 -30.63 -14.94
CA GLN A 366 -1.35 -30.96 -16.34
C GLN A 366 -1.93 -29.76 -17.11
N LEU A 367 -2.91 -29.07 -16.51
CA LEU A 367 -3.49 -27.85 -17.07
C LEU A 367 -2.42 -26.75 -17.22
N LEU A 368 -1.63 -26.50 -16.17
CA LEU A 368 -0.56 -25.52 -16.19
C LEU A 368 0.46 -25.82 -17.30
N ASN A 369 0.85 -27.08 -17.49
CA ASN A 369 1.76 -27.45 -18.57
C ASN A 369 1.15 -27.24 -19.96
N THR A 370 -0.16 -27.43 -20.10
CA THR A 370 -0.89 -27.14 -21.35
C THR A 370 -0.89 -25.64 -21.65
N LEU A 371 -1.20 -24.82 -20.64
CA LEU A 371 -1.20 -23.35 -20.76
C LEU A 371 0.20 -22.83 -21.11
N LEU A 372 1.25 -23.37 -20.48
CA LEU A 372 2.63 -22.94 -20.73
C LEU A 372 3.19 -23.38 -22.09
N ALA A 373 2.52 -24.30 -22.80
CA ALA A 373 2.89 -24.62 -24.18
C ALA A 373 2.47 -23.49 -25.16
N THR A 374 1.40 -22.77 -24.84
CA THR A 374 0.89 -21.63 -25.61
C THR A 374 0.40 -20.53 -24.65
N PRO A 375 1.31 -19.81 -23.96
CA PRO A 375 0.94 -18.94 -22.84
C PRO A 375 0.28 -17.62 -23.29
N SER A 376 0.41 -17.24 -24.56
CA SER A 376 -0.10 -15.96 -25.03
C SER A 376 -1.62 -15.92 -25.04
N ILE A 377 -2.20 -14.90 -24.42
CA ILE A 377 -3.65 -14.63 -24.45
C ILE A 377 -4.03 -13.51 -25.42
N GLY A 378 -3.05 -12.79 -25.95
CA GLY A 378 -3.31 -11.66 -26.83
C GLY A 378 -2.13 -10.72 -26.95
N LYS A 379 -2.36 -9.63 -27.70
CA LYS A 379 -1.38 -8.56 -27.93
C LYS A 379 -1.93 -7.22 -27.44
N VAL A 380 -1.07 -6.39 -26.90
CA VAL A 380 -1.43 -5.02 -26.52
C VAL A 380 -1.68 -4.21 -27.78
N ILE A 381 -2.84 -3.58 -27.89
CA ILE A 381 -3.24 -2.77 -29.06
C ILE A 381 -3.36 -1.27 -28.75
N LEU A 382 -3.52 -0.92 -27.47
CA LEU A 382 -3.68 0.45 -27.02
C LEU A 382 -3.28 0.55 -25.55
N ALA A 383 -2.55 1.61 -25.16
CA ALA A 383 -2.20 1.85 -23.76
C ALA A 383 -1.98 3.33 -23.49
N SER A 384 -2.14 3.76 -22.24
CA SER A 384 -1.95 5.16 -21.83
C SER A 384 -0.49 5.58 -21.70
N GLY A 385 0.41 4.64 -21.42
CA GLY A 385 1.69 4.98 -20.78
C GLY A 385 1.44 5.49 -19.35
N TYR A 386 2.29 6.39 -18.89
CA TYR A 386 2.14 7.20 -17.68
C TYR A 386 1.63 8.61 -17.97
N ARG A 387 0.82 8.75 -19.02
CA ARG A 387 0.27 10.03 -19.42
C ARG A 387 -0.46 10.67 -18.25
N MET A 388 -0.22 11.96 -18.11
CA MET A 388 -0.86 12.77 -17.10
C MET A 388 -2.06 13.50 -17.68
N LYS A 389 -3.19 13.45 -16.99
CA LYS A 389 -4.41 14.17 -17.34
C LYS A 389 -4.62 15.32 -16.39
N HIS A 390 -4.70 16.52 -16.94
CA HIS A 390 -4.92 17.73 -16.15
C HIS A 390 -6.42 18.03 -16.01
N ASP A 391 -6.88 18.19 -14.78
CA ASP A 391 -8.17 18.80 -14.48
C ASP A 391 -7.97 20.30 -14.25
N GLN A 392 -8.31 21.09 -15.26
CA GLN A 392 -8.20 22.54 -15.23
C GLN A 392 -9.05 23.20 -14.14
N ARG A 393 -10.16 22.56 -13.69
CA ARG A 393 -11.07 23.15 -12.71
C ARG A 393 -10.52 23.07 -11.30
N LEU A 394 -9.82 21.99 -10.99
CA LEU A 394 -9.26 21.74 -9.67
C LEU A 394 -7.74 22.01 -9.61
N ASN A 395 -7.13 22.37 -10.76
CA ASN A 395 -5.68 22.47 -10.92
C ASN A 395 -4.95 21.19 -10.45
N LEU A 396 -5.58 20.04 -10.69
CA LEU A 396 -5.07 18.73 -10.31
C LEU A 396 -4.58 17.99 -11.55
N GLN A 397 -3.66 17.06 -11.34
CA GLN A 397 -3.15 16.21 -12.40
C GLN A 397 -3.27 14.77 -11.97
N GLN A 398 -3.86 13.91 -12.78
CA GLN A 398 -4.04 12.49 -12.47
C GLN A 398 -3.20 11.65 -13.42
N ARG A 399 -2.58 10.59 -12.92
CA ARG A 399 -1.84 9.65 -13.74
C ARG A 399 -2.80 8.63 -14.35
N LEU A 400 -2.59 8.35 -15.64
CA LEU A 400 -3.21 7.23 -16.32
C LEU A 400 -2.25 6.04 -16.31
N ASP A 401 -2.79 4.84 -16.16
CA ASP A 401 -2.02 3.60 -16.21
C ASP A 401 -2.94 2.44 -16.62
N TRP A 402 -3.27 2.37 -17.91
CA TRP A 402 -4.16 1.36 -18.47
C TRP A 402 -3.66 0.85 -19.82
N ALA A 403 -4.00 -0.40 -20.14
CA ALA A 403 -3.70 -1.05 -21.41
C ALA A 403 -4.83 -2.00 -21.84
N LEU A 404 -5.08 -2.03 -23.16
CA LEU A 404 -6.03 -2.93 -23.82
C LEU A 404 -5.28 -4.00 -24.62
N ILE A 405 -5.66 -5.24 -24.36
CA ILE A 405 -5.11 -6.44 -24.99
C ILE A 405 -6.17 -7.02 -25.91
N GLU A 406 -5.92 -7.11 -27.22
CA GLU A 406 -6.81 -7.82 -28.13
C GLU A 406 -6.78 -9.32 -27.81
N THR A 407 -7.92 -9.87 -27.38
CA THR A 407 -8.03 -11.25 -26.90
C THR A 407 -9.39 -11.90 -27.26
N PRO A 408 -9.62 -12.22 -28.54
CA PRO A 408 -10.89 -12.79 -28.97
C PRO A 408 -11.19 -14.15 -28.32
N ASP A 409 -10.15 -14.96 -28.04
CA ASP A 409 -10.30 -16.34 -27.59
C ASP A 409 -10.58 -16.47 -26.09
N THR A 410 -10.14 -15.49 -25.29
CA THR A 410 -10.37 -15.48 -23.83
C THR A 410 -11.54 -14.59 -23.40
N PHE A 411 -12.10 -13.80 -24.32
CA PHE A 411 -13.16 -12.86 -24.01
C PHE A 411 -14.35 -13.51 -23.30
N THR A 412 -14.69 -12.98 -22.13
CA THR A 412 -15.81 -13.45 -21.29
C THR A 412 -16.44 -12.29 -20.53
N ALA A 413 -17.62 -12.51 -19.95
CA ALA A 413 -18.26 -11.53 -19.10
C ALA A 413 -17.48 -11.34 -17.79
N ASN A 414 -17.30 -10.09 -17.37
CA ASN A 414 -16.73 -9.78 -16.06
C ASN A 414 -17.66 -10.24 -14.95
N LYS A 415 -17.10 -10.90 -13.94
CA LYS A 415 -17.82 -11.36 -12.77
C LYS A 415 -17.38 -10.58 -11.52
N PRO A 416 -18.30 -9.91 -10.83
CA PRO A 416 -18.01 -9.37 -9.50
C PRO A 416 -17.78 -10.52 -8.49
N PRO A 417 -16.97 -10.31 -7.43
CA PRO A 417 -16.85 -11.29 -6.37
C PRO A 417 -18.22 -11.63 -5.77
N PRO A 418 -18.59 -12.90 -5.63
CA PRO A 418 -19.89 -13.26 -5.06
C PRO A 418 -19.91 -12.94 -3.56
N ARG A 419 -21.09 -12.56 -3.03
CA ARG A 419 -21.27 -12.25 -1.60
C ARG A 419 -20.82 -13.41 -0.70
N SER A 420 -21.06 -14.65 -1.10
CA SER A 420 -20.62 -15.87 -0.39
C SER A 420 -19.12 -15.88 -0.15
N LEU A 421 -18.33 -15.53 -1.17
CA LEU A 421 -16.89 -15.44 -1.09
C LEU A 421 -16.46 -14.34 -0.11
N LEU A 422 -17.08 -13.16 -0.17
CA LEU A 422 -16.75 -12.05 0.74
C LEU A 422 -17.05 -12.41 2.21
N VAL A 423 -18.19 -13.04 2.48
CA VAL A 423 -18.57 -13.48 3.83
C VAL A 423 -17.63 -14.58 4.33
N GLY A 424 -17.31 -15.57 3.48
CA GLY A 424 -16.37 -16.64 3.80
C GLY A 424 -14.98 -16.11 4.17
N SER A 425 -14.53 -15.08 3.44
CA SER A 425 -13.27 -14.37 3.68
C SER A 425 -13.33 -13.31 4.79
N ARG A 426 -14.47 -13.19 5.50
CA ARG A 426 -14.70 -12.21 6.59
C ARG A 426 -14.52 -10.75 6.16
N ILE A 427 -14.79 -10.46 4.90
CA ILE A 427 -14.71 -9.10 4.34
C ILE A 427 -15.97 -8.32 4.75
N PRO A 428 -15.83 -7.13 5.35
CA PRO A 428 -16.99 -6.31 5.73
C PRO A 428 -17.83 -5.92 4.52
N LEU A 429 -19.14 -6.11 4.65
CA LEU A 429 -20.12 -5.71 3.63
C LEU A 429 -20.69 -4.33 3.95
N PRO A 430 -21.10 -3.56 2.93
CA PRO A 430 -21.72 -2.25 3.15
C PRO A 430 -23.05 -2.42 3.88
N HIS A 431 -23.35 -1.49 4.79
CA HIS A 431 -24.64 -1.46 5.49
C HIS A 431 -25.79 -1.23 4.50
N GLU A 432 -25.73 -0.15 3.71
CA GLU A 432 -26.65 0.14 2.61
C GLU A 432 -25.95 0.96 1.50
N PRO A 433 -26.27 0.75 0.20
CA PRO A 433 -27.04 -0.38 -0.33
C PRO A 433 -26.27 -1.69 -0.12
N THR A 434 -26.99 -2.77 0.19
CA THR A 434 -26.37 -4.06 0.47
C THR A 434 -25.77 -4.67 -0.80
N TYR A 435 -24.55 -5.21 -0.70
CA TYR A 435 -23.92 -5.97 -1.78
C TYR A 435 -24.62 -7.33 -1.99
N GLN A 436 -25.21 -7.54 -3.17
CA GLN A 436 -26.06 -8.70 -3.49
C GLN A 436 -25.56 -9.57 -4.67
N GLN A 437 -24.28 -9.43 -5.06
CA GLN A 437 -23.74 -10.20 -6.17
C GLN A 437 -23.59 -11.69 -5.81
N ASN A 438 -23.80 -12.57 -6.80
CA ASN A 438 -23.69 -14.02 -6.72
C ASN A 438 -22.83 -14.58 -7.89
N GLU A 439 -22.64 -15.89 -7.96
CA GLU A 439 -21.77 -16.55 -8.97
C GLU A 439 -22.18 -16.30 -10.44
N ASP A 440 -23.47 -16.01 -10.67
CA ASP A 440 -24.06 -15.75 -11.97
C ASP A 440 -24.13 -14.26 -12.32
N SER A 441 -23.77 -13.40 -11.36
CA SER A 441 -23.76 -11.97 -11.54
C SER A 441 -22.71 -11.55 -12.56
N LYS A 442 -23.01 -10.49 -13.31
CA LYS A 442 -22.15 -9.95 -14.36
C LYS A 442 -22.07 -8.45 -14.21
N VAL A 443 -20.90 -7.88 -14.45
CA VAL A 443 -20.75 -6.44 -14.59
C VAL A 443 -21.36 -6.03 -15.92
N ARG A 444 -22.40 -5.19 -15.88
CA ARG A 444 -23.14 -4.77 -17.09
C ARG A 444 -22.90 -3.32 -17.48
N GLN A 445 -22.37 -2.51 -16.58
CA GLN A 445 -22.17 -1.09 -16.86
C GLN A 445 -20.93 -0.52 -16.17
N PHE A 446 -20.42 0.55 -16.77
CA PHE A 446 -19.48 1.44 -16.13
C PHE A 446 -20.23 2.40 -15.22
N GLY A 447 -19.82 2.50 -13.96
CA GLY A 447 -20.42 3.37 -12.96
C GLY A 447 -19.57 4.58 -12.68
N ALA A 448 -20.20 5.68 -12.26
CA ALA A 448 -19.50 6.73 -11.53
C ALA A 448 -19.35 6.32 -10.08
N PHE A 449 -18.21 6.64 -9.48
CA PHE A 449 -18.03 6.49 -8.04
C PHE A 449 -18.46 7.77 -7.32
N LYS A 450 -18.80 7.63 -6.05
CA LYS A 450 -18.97 8.72 -5.09
C LYS A 450 -17.88 8.64 -4.03
N LYS A 451 -17.51 9.80 -3.51
CA LYS A 451 -16.65 9.90 -2.33
C LYS A 451 -17.31 9.12 -1.18
N GLY A 452 -16.56 8.26 -0.49
CA GLY A 452 -17.10 7.40 0.56
C GLY A 452 -17.83 6.15 0.07
N ASP A 453 -17.84 5.84 -1.24
CA ASP A 453 -18.42 4.59 -1.72
C ASP A 453 -17.63 3.39 -1.20
N TRP A 454 -18.36 2.36 -0.74
CA TRP A 454 -17.81 1.02 -0.56
C TRP A 454 -17.50 0.39 -1.92
N VAL A 455 -16.33 -0.23 -2.00
CA VAL A 455 -15.81 -0.84 -3.23
C VAL A 455 -15.16 -2.18 -2.95
N VAL A 456 -15.10 -3.01 -3.99
CA VAL A 456 -14.50 -4.34 -3.97
C VAL A 456 -13.69 -4.59 -5.22
N LYS A 457 -12.67 -5.42 -5.11
CA LYS A 457 -11.89 -5.92 -6.24
C LYS A 457 -11.57 -7.41 -6.09
N ILE A 458 -11.05 -8.01 -7.15
CA ILE A 458 -10.33 -9.28 -7.11
C ILE A 458 -8.95 -9.02 -7.71
N GLY A 459 -7.91 -9.14 -6.88
CA GLY A 459 -6.53 -9.00 -7.29
C GLY A 459 -5.80 -10.33 -7.32
N ARG A 460 -4.74 -10.40 -8.12
CA ARG A 460 -3.93 -11.60 -8.28
C ARG A 460 -3.22 -12.07 -7.01
N THR A 461 -2.92 -11.15 -6.09
CA THR A 461 -2.11 -11.41 -4.90
C THR A 461 -3.01 -11.53 -3.68
N SER A 462 -3.83 -10.52 -3.41
CA SER A 462 -4.70 -10.50 -2.22
C SER A 462 -6.06 -11.18 -2.43
N GLY A 463 -6.38 -11.59 -3.67
CA GLY A 463 -7.70 -12.14 -3.99
C GLY A 463 -8.82 -11.10 -3.82
N PRO A 464 -10.01 -11.50 -3.35
CA PRO A 464 -11.11 -10.56 -3.12
C PRO A 464 -10.83 -9.67 -1.90
N THR A 465 -10.96 -8.36 -2.06
CA THR A 465 -10.79 -7.39 -0.96
C THR A 465 -11.77 -6.22 -1.11
N ALA A 466 -12.08 -5.53 -0.01
CA ALA A 466 -13.00 -4.39 -0.01
C ALA A 466 -12.51 -3.22 0.85
N GLY A 467 -12.97 -2.02 0.52
CA GLY A 467 -12.60 -0.78 1.18
C GLY A 467 -13.56 0.36 0.87
N GLU A 468 -13.23 1.56 1.33
CA GLU A 468 -13.98 2.79 1.10
C GLU A 468 -13.13 3.80 0.33
N ILE A 469 -13.70 4.44 -0.68
CA ILE A 469 -13.03 5.54 -1.39
C ILE A 469 -12.91 6.74 -0.45
N ASN A 470 -11.70 7.28 -0.27
CA ASN A 470 -11.53 8.48 0.55
C ASN A 470 -12.18 9.72 -0.09
N ARG A 471 -12.38 10.78 0.68
CA ARG A 471 -13.16 11.95 0.27
C ARG A 471 -12.33 13.03 -0.41
N ILE A 472 -11.03 12.95 -0.22
CA ILE A 472 -10.04 13.87 -0.74
C ILE A 472 -8.97 13.05 -1.45
N GLN A 473 -8.49 13.57 -2.58
CA GLN A 473 -7.40 12.94 -3.32
C GLN A 473 -6.08 13.12 -2.58
N ARG A 474 -5.23 12.12 -2.71
CA ARG A 474 -3.88 12.14 -2.16
C ARG A 474 -2.92 12.70 -3.19
N ASP A 475 -2.09 13.65 -2.79
CA ASP A 475 -1.01 14.11 -3.65
C ASP A 475 0.18 13.15 -3.59
N ILE A 476 0.74 12.78 -4.73
CA ILE A 476 1.82 11.81 -4.84
C ILE A 476 2.96 12.40 -5.68
N ASN A 477 4.17 12.23 -5.17
CA ASN A 477 5.41 12.54 -5.87
C ASN A 477 5.98 11.28 -6.54
N TRP A 478 5.86 11.21 -7.86
CA TRP A 478 6.49 10.16 -8.65
C TRP A 478 7.93 10.56 -8.98
N ALA A 479 8.80 10.53 -7.98
CA ALA A 479 10.20 10.98 -8.12
C ALA A 479 10.92 10.31 -9.30
N HIS A 480 10.67 9.02 -9.55
CA HIS A 480 11.24 8.27 -10.67
C HIS A 480 10.75 8.73 -12.06
N LEU A 481 9.61 9.41 -12.13
CA LEU A 481 9.06 10.01 -13.35
C LEU A 481 9.28 11.53 -13.41
N GLY A 482 9.77 12.15 -12.33
CA GLY A 482 9.90 13.60 -12.22
C GLY A 482 8.56 14.34 -12.30
N THR A 483 7.47 13.73 -11.85
CA THR A 483 6.11 14.31 -11.93
C THR A 483 5.32 14.10 -10.64
N THR A 484 4.23 14.84 -10.48
CA THR A 484 3.33 14.77 -9.33
C THR A 484 1.90 14.56 -9.80
N SER A 485 1.10 13.86 -9.01
CA SER A 485 -0.33 13.69 -9.29
C SER A 485 -1.20 13.74 -8.03
N SER A 486 -2.51 13.82 -8.23
CA SER A 486 -3.53 13.76 -7.19
C SER A 486 -4.44 12.57 -7.47
N GLU A 487 -4.35 11.55 -6.63
CA GLU A 487 -4.95 10.24 -6.90
C GLU A 487 -6.07 9.90 -5.93
N TRP A 488 -7.05 9.15 -6.43
CA TRP A 488 -8.09 8.58 -5.57
C TRP A 488 -7.54 7.35 -4.87
N GLU A 489 -7.72 7.33 -3.55
CA GLU A 489 -7.30 6.21 -2.72
C GLU A 489 -8.51 5.48 -2.13
N ILE A 490 -8.32 4.19 -1.89
CA ILE A 490 -9.26 3.30 -1.24
C ILE A 490 -8.60 2.82 0.04
N ILE A 491 -9.27 3.11 1.16
CA ILE A 491 -8.82 2.75 2.50
C ILE A 491 -9.59 1.48 2.90
N PRO A 492 -8.89 0.41 3.33
CA PRO A 492 -9.56 -0.83 3.71
C PRO A 492 -10.52 -0.65 4.89
N HIS A 493 -11.63 -1.39 4.85
CA HIS A 493 -12.45 -1.59 6.04
C HIS A 493 -11.74 -2.54 7.01
N HIS A 494 -12.08 -2.44 8.30
CA HIS A 494 -11.50 -3.25 9.37
C HIS A 494 -11.23 -4.72 8.96
N ASN A 495 -9.99 -5.20 9.18
CA ASN A 495 -9.53 -6.61 9.06
C ASN A 495 -8.89 -7.06 7.74
N GLY A 496 -8.10 -6.23 7.07
CA GLY A 496 -7.22 -6.71 6.00
C GLY A 496 -6.73 -5.61 5.09
N ASP A 497 -5.78 -5.96 4.23
CA ASP A 497 -5.29 -5.08 3.16
C ASP A 497 -6.36 -4.88 2.10
N PHE A 498 -6.46 -3.67 1.55
CA PHE A 498 -7.28 -3.48 0.37
C PHE A 498 -6.54 -3.96 -0.88
N ALA A 499 -5.24 -3.71 -0.97
CA ALA A 499 -4.44 -4.09 -2.13
C ALA A 499 -3.03 -4.48 -1.70
N GLU A 500 -2.43 -5.41 -2.42
CA GLU A 500 -1.04 -5.84 -2.23
C GLU A 500 -0.22 -5.61 -3.51
N PRO A 501 1.12 -5.51 -3.41
CA PRO A 501 1.99 -5.55 -4.59
C PRO A 501 1.62 -6.72 -5.53
N GLY A 502 1.41 -6.38 -6.80
CA GLY A 502 0.92 -7.31 -7.83
C GLY A 502 -0.56 -7.14 -8.18
N ASP A 503 -1.40 -6.58 -7.31
CA ASP A 503 -2.83 -6.40 -7.61
C ASP A 503 -3.12 -5.36 -8.71
N SER A 504 -2.12 -4.60 -9.16
CA SER A 504 -2.24 -3.65 -10.26
C SER A 504 -2.90 -4.27 -11.50
N GLY A 505 -3.85 -3.55 -12.07
CA GLY A 505 -4.71 -4.01 -13.15
C GLY A 505 -6.05 -4.57 -12.68
N SER A 506 -6.28 -4.75 -11.37
CA SER A 506 -7.58 -5.16 -10.85
C SER A 506 -8.67 -4.14 -11.17
N ILE A 507 -9.83 -4.59 -11.66
CA ILE A 507 -11.01 -3.73 -11.76
C ILE A 507 -11.58 -3.44 -10.37
N ILE A 508 -11.97 -2.20 -10.15
CA ILE A 508 -12.68 -1.77 -8.94
C ILE A 508 -14.17 -1.71 -9.25
N MET A 509 -14.97 -2.32 -8.37
CA MET A 509 -16.43 -2.35 -8.48
C MET A 509 -17.09 -1.74 -7.25
N ASN A 510 -18.21 -1.05 -7.45
CA ASN A 510 -19.01 -0.52 -6.34
C ASN A 510 -20.02 -1.55 -5.81
N ALA A 511 -20.77 -1.18 -4.76
CA ALA A 511 -21.78 -2.04 -4.15
C ALA A 511 -22.87 -2.55 -5.12
N ARG A 512 -23.11 -1.84 -6.25
CA ARG A 512 -24.08 -2.20 -7.28
C ARG A 512 -23.53 -3.19 -8.31
N GLY A 513 -22.25 -3.56 -8.24
CA GLY A 513 -21.59 -4.42 -9.23
C GLY A 513 -21.22 -3.68 -10.53
N GLU A 514 -21.14 -2.35 -10.50
CA GLU A 514 -20.69 -1.55 -11.63
C GLU A 514 -19.17 -1.40 -11.57
N MET A 515 -18.50 -1.45 -12.72
CA MET A 515 -17.07 -1.18 -12.79
C MET A 515 -16.83 0.33 -12.75
N ILE A 516 -16.04 0.81 -11.79
CA ILE A 516 -15.82 2.23 -11.55
C ILE A 516 -14.36 2.68 -11.77
N GLY A 517 -13.42 1.74 -11.89
CA GLY A 517 -12.02 2.09 -12.09
C GLY A 517 -11.07 0.90 -12.18
N LEU A 518 -9.78 1.22 -12.23
CA LEU A 518 -8.68 0.28 -12.37
C LEU A 518 -7.61 0.58 -11.31
N LEU A 519 -7.26 -0.40 -10.47
CA LEU A 519 -6.21 -0.27 -9.46
C LEU A 519 -4.83 -0.21 -10.13
N PHE A 520 -3.96 0.73 -9.75
CA PHE A 520 -2.63 0.87 -10.36
C PHE A 520 -1.45 0.99 -9.38
N ALA A 521 -1.70 1.29 -8.10
CA ALA A 521 -0.64 1.41 -7.11
C ALA A 521 -1.14 1.05 -5.70
N VAL A 522 -0.19 0.82 -4.79
CA VAL A 522 -0.43 0.46 -3.39
C VAL A 522 0.41 1.34 -2.47
N ASP A 523 -0.14 1.72 -1.32
CA ASP A 523 0.62 2.28 -0.20
C ASP A 523 0.67 1.27 0.95
N PRO A 524 1.85 0.69 1.23
CA PRO A 524 2.01 -0.27 2.31
C PRO A 524 2.22 0.32 3.72
N GLN A 525 2.35 1.65 3.84
CA GLN A 525 2.83 2.31 5.06
C GLN A 525 1.84 3.32 5.67
N ALA A 526 0.75 3.69 4.99
CA ALA A 526 -0.21 4.67 5.55
C ALA A 526 -1.03 4.17 6.75
N SER A 527 -1.15 2.86 6.97
CA SER A 527 -1.92 2.29 8.08
C SER A 527 -1.51 0.84 8.39
N ARG A 528 -2.13 0.22 9.41
CA ARG A 528 -2.02 -1.22 9.69
C ARG A 528 -2.28 -2.10 8.46
N TRP A 529 -3.02 -1.57 7.49
CA TRP A 529 -3.46 -2.22 6.27
C TRP A 529 -3.06 -1.39 5.04
N ASP A 530 -2.84 -2.06 3.93
CA ASP A 530 -2.37 -1.45 2.68
C ASP A 530 -3.53 -0.83 1.89
N PHE A 531 -3.26 0.34 1.30
CA PHE A 531 -4.25 1.14 0.57
C PHE A 531 -4.11 0.92 -0.92
N GLY A 532 -5.18 1.15 -1.69
CA GLY A 532 -5.12 1.07 -3.15
C GLY A 532 -5.35 2.43 -3.80
N PHE A 533 -4.60 2.73 -4.87
CA PHE A 533 -4.88 3.86 -5.76
C PHE A 533 -5.48 3.38 -7.07
N PHE A 534 -6.50 4.07 -7.55
CA PHE A 534 -7.18 3.68 -8.76
C PHE A 534 -7.40 4.85 -9.73
N THR A 535 -7.40 4.54 -11.02
CA THR A 535 -7.82 5.45 -12.08
C THR A 535 -9.33 5.26 -12.32
N PRO A 536 -10.17 6.30 -12.17
CA PRO A 536 -11.59 6.21 -12.48
C PRO A 536 -11.83 5.82 -13.95
N ILE A 537 -12.83 4.98 -14.18
CA ILE A 537 -13.13 4.44 -15.52
C ILE A 537 -13.53 5.52 -16.52
N GLN A 538 -14.10 6.64 -16.04
CA GLN A 538 -14.40 7.81 -16.86
C GLN A 538 -13.14 8.41 -17.48
N LEU A 539 -12.04 8.49 -16.73
CA LEU A 539 -10.79 9.02 -17.25
C LEU A 539 -10.18 8.10 -18.32
N ILE A 540 -10.32 6.78 -18.13
CA ILE A 540 -9.92 5.77 -19.11
C ILE A 540 -10.75 5.90 -20.39
N GLN A 541 -12.08 5.99 -20.27
CA GLN A 541 -13.00 6.20 -21.40
C GLN A 541 -12.67 7.48 -22.19
N GLU A 542 -12.42 8.58 -21.49
CA GLU A 542 -12.05 9.85 -22.12
C GLU A 542 -10.69 9.76 -22.84
N ASP A 543 -9.71 9.07 -22.25
CA ASP A 543 -8.41 8.90 -22.89
C ASP A 543 -8.49 7.98 -24.12
N ILE A 544 -9.26 6.90 -24.05
CA ILE A 544 -9.56 6.02 -25.19
C ILE A 544 -10.22 6.82 -26.31
N LYS A 545 -11.25 7.61 -25.98
CA LYS A 545 -11.92 8.47 -26.96
C LYS A 545 -10.95 9.41 -27.67
N ARG A 546 -10.02 10.00 -26.92
CA ARG A 546 -8.96 10.86 -27.46
C ARG A 546 -7.99 10.08 -28.36
N LEU A 547 -7.51 8.92 -27.92
CA LEU A 547 -6.53 8.10 -28.64
C LEU A 547 -7.09 7.46 -29.92
N THR A 548 -8.38 7.20 -29.95
CA THR A 548 -9.05 6.49 -31.05
C THR A 548 -9.92 7.41 -31.91
N ASN A 549 -9.85 8.73 -31.69
CA ASN A 549 -10.64 9.74 -32.39
C ASN A 549 -12.17 9.49 -32.33
N GLY A 550 -12.67 9.15 -31.14
CA GLY A 550 -14.10 9.00 -30.88
C GLY A 550 -14.54 7.62 -30.40
N GLY A 551 -13.64 6.64 -30.30
CA GLY A 551 -13.97 5.31 -29.78
C GLY A 551 -14.29 5.29 -28.29
N PHE A 552 -14.84 4.18 -27.81
CA PHE A 552 -15.28 4.01 -26.42
C PHE A 552 -15.34 2.54 -26.02
N LEU A 553 -15.34 2.25 -24.73
CA LEU A 553 -15.54 0.90 -24.21
C LEU A 553 -17.02 0.59 -23.95
N SER A 554 -17.46 -0.64 -24.22
CA SER A 554 -18.71 -1.24 -23.72
C SER A 554 -18.44 -2.61 -23.06
N LEU A 555 -19.40 -3.11 -22.28
CA LEU A 555 -19.32 -4.41 -21.61
C LEU A 555 -20.21 -5.48 -22.27
N ASP A 556 -21.10 -5.04 -23.15
CA ASP A 556 -22.01 -5.81 -24.00
C ASP A 556 -22.00 -5.31 -25.45
#